data_AF-A0A1V4JF28-F1
#
_entry.id   AF-A0A1V4JF28-F1
#
_cell.length_a   1.000
_cell.length_b   1.000
_cell.length_c   1.000
_cell.angle_alpha   90.00
_cell.angle_beta   90.00
_cell.angle_gamma   90.00
#
_symmetry.space_group_name_H-M   'P 1'
#
loop_
_entity.id
_entity.type
_entity.pdbx_description
1 polymer ?
#
loop_
_entity_poly.entity_id
_entity_poly.type
_entity_poly.pdbx_seq_one_letter_code
_entity_poly.pdbx_strand_id
1 'polypeptide(L)'
;MDQRLAELVEELTTSGEPRLEPGRMKELKKICKCSEEHISHAYHLLLTRLNEEHAEMRFSAFQIMQELFARSHQFRTLVISNFQEFLELTVGIDHEQPLPPPKEVAQKLRKAVIKSVQEWHEKYGEAYKQLSLGYHFLKQNKKVDFQDVHARTMAERRREEEKQKRLDNIYKEKAKRAEKEMEEMSQEIANTLTEMENCFQLLMPDPFDFTMNDTELEPNGQMSAHKDRPAPPSSSQVEAHQSCFGCMDDEQPCCSKDVLSASQCVRTDENKNLDEKQETPEQKESDGGTCLEVQSGVPAPIDDDYQTFVRNHGLISHKYTLDLEISTDIKVHENEDNTAVINNVTDAHKLLRNKFWPSVQSWIQLFTRAGINDDRLRCAIDLKNKLETAMKKYKDMNISFKARKRQVGMKRNSINGVVLMRYHWSEVD
;
A
#
# COMPACT_ATOMS: atom_id res chain seq x y z
N MET A 1 5.44 -25.92 52.09
CA MET A 1 6.04 -24.56 52.08
C MET A 1 6.72 -24.28 50.74
N ASP A 2 7.25 -25.30 50.08
CA ASP A 2 7.92 -25.18 48.78
C ASP A 2 7.03 -24.63 47.67
N GLN A 3 5.77 -25.07 47.59
CA GLN A 3 4.82 -24.55 46.60
C GLN A 3 4.53 -23.05 46.81
N ARG A 4 4.44 -22.61 48.07
CA ARG A 4 4.24 -21.20 48.41
C ARG A 4 5.45 -20.33 48.07
N LEU A 5 6.66 -20.89 48.19
CA LEU A 5 7.89 -20.20 47.80
C LEU A 5 7.94 -19.95 46.29
N ALA A 6 7.55 -20.95 45.49
CA ALA A 6 7.45 -20.82 44.04
C ALA A 6 6.43 -19.75 43.62
N GLU A 7 5.21 -19.79 44.19
CA GLU A 7 4.17 -18.77 43.96
C GLU A 7 4.68 -17.36 44.27
N LEU A 8 5.37 -17.16 45.40
CA LEU A 8 5.89 -15.84 45.79
C LEU A 8 6.98 -15.34 44.84
N VAL A 9 7.85 -16.21 44.34
CA VAL A 9 8.87 -15.84 43.35
C VAL A 9 8.21 -15.44 42.03
N GLU A 10 7.20 -16.20 41.59
CA GLU A 10 6.47 -15.90 40.36
C GLU A 10 5.71 -14.58 40.45
N GLU A 11 4.94 -14.36 41.51
CA GLU A 11 4.19 -13.11 41.72
C GLU A 11 5.13 -11.88 41.76
N LEU A 12 6.26 -11.99 42.48
CA LEU A 12 7.21 -10.90 42.60
C LEU A 12 7.97 -10.61 41.29
N THR A 13 8.08 -11.58 40.39
CA THR A 13 8.80 -11.42 39.12
C THR A 13 7.89 -11.08 37.94
N THR A 14 6.59 -11.34 38.04
CA THR A 14 5.61 -11.06 36.98
C THR A 14 4.79 -9.78 37.20
N SER A 15 4.95 -9.09 38.33
CA SER A 15 4.13 -7.90 38.64
C SER A 15 4.37 -6.69 37.72
N GLY A 16 5.50 -6.63 37.01
CA GLY A 16 5.89 -5.50 36.15
C GLY A 16 6.24 -4.20 36.91
N GLU A 17 6.27 -4.24 38.24
CA GLU A 17 6.55 -3.07 39.06
C GLU A 17 8.07 -2.81 39.19
N PRO A 18 8.53 -1.55 39.23
CA PRO A 18 9.95 -1.21 39.32
C PRO A 18 10.57 -1.54 40.69
N ARG A 19 9.74 -1.81 41.71
CA ARG A 19 10.16 -2.21 43.06
C ARG A 19 9.32 -3.38 43.53
N LEU A 20 9.96 -4.34 44.18
CA LEU A 20 9.31 -5.49 44.79
C LEU A 20 8.30 -5.06 45.87
N GLU A 21 7.16 -5.76 45.91
CA GLU A 21 6.15 -5.55 46.95
C GLU A 21 6.71 -5.95 48.34
N PRO A 22 6.76 -5.02 49.32
CA PRO A 22 7.42 -5.27 50.61
C PRO A 22 6.82 -6.41 51.43
N GLY A 23 5.51 -6.63 51.36
CA GLY A 23 4.78 -7.67 52.08
C GLY A 23 5.16 -9.08 51.64
N ARG A 24 5.03 -9.36 50.34
CA ARG A 24 5.41 -10.61 49.68
C ARG A 24 6.89 -10.88 49.83
N MET A 25 7.74 -9.85 49.73
CA MET A 25 9.18 -10.00 49.98
C MET A 25 9.49 -10.38 51.44
N LYS A 26 8.72 -9.88 52.41
CA LYS A 26 8.87 -10.28 53.82
C LYS A 26 8.44 -11.73 54.04
N GLU A 27 7.38 -12.18 53.37
CA GLU A 27 6.93 -13.58 53.40
C GLU A 27 7.99 -14.51 52.80
N LEU A 28 8.53 -14.18 51.62
CA LEU A 28 9.60 -14.94 50.97
C LEU A 28 10.82 -15.07 51.89
N LYS A 29 11.27 -13.97 52.49
CA LYS A 29 12.38 -14.00 53.46
C LYS A 29 12.10 -14.86 54.69
N LYS A 30 10.85 -14.93 55.14
CA LYS A 30 10.46 -15.77 56.27
C LYS A 30 10.59 -17.25 55.92
N ILE A 31 10.15 -17.65 54.73
CA ILE A 31 10.27 -19.03 54.24
C ILE A 31 11.75 -19.41 54.05
N CYS A 32 12.54 -18.55 53.40
CA CYS A 32 13.97 -18.79 53.21
C CYS A 32 14.74 -18.91 54.54
N LYS A 33 14.24 -18.34 55.65
CA LYS A 33 14.87 -18.46 56.97
C LYS A 33 14.63 -19.83 57.62
N CYS A 34 13.62 -20.59 57.17
CA CYS A 34 13.22 -21.84 57.82
C CYS A 34 14.25 -22.97 57.67
N SER A 35 14.87 -23.13 56.50
CA SER A 35 15.98 -24.07 56.29
C SER A 35 16.85 -23.67 55.11
N GLU A 36 18.08 -24.20 55.06
CA GLU A 36 19.01 -23.99 53.94
C GLU A 36 18.50 -24.62 52.63
N GLU A 37 17.66 -25.65 52.70
CA GLU A 37 17.01 -26.25 51.53
C GLU A 37 16.07 -25.25 50.84
N HIS A 38 15.30 -24.47 51.60
CA HIS A 38 14.45 -23.41 51.03
C HIS A 38 15.29 -22.30 50.37
N ILE A 39 16.49 -22.03 50.90
CA ILE A 39 17.43 -21.05 50.29
C ILE A 39 17.95 -21.56 48.96
N SER A 40 18.33 -22.84 48.90
CA SER A 40 18.77 -23.49 47.66
C SER A 40 17.63 -23.55 46.64
N HIS A 41 16.42 -23.90 47.07
CA HIS A 41 15.23 -23.91 46.22
C HIS A 41 14.92 -22.51 45.66
N ALA A 42 14.94 -21.48 46.51
CA ALA A 42 14.75 -20.09 46.09
C ALA A 42 15.81 -19.65 45.07
N TYR A 43 17.08 -20.05 45.26
CA TYR A 43 18.14 -19.76 44.31
C TYR A 43 17.84 -20.36 42.92
N HIS A 44 17.45 -21.63 42.85
CA HIS A 44 17.13 -22.28 41.58
C HIS A 44 15.95 -21.62 40.87
N LEU A 45 14.88 -21.28 41.60
CA LEU A 45 13.74 -20.55 41.04
C LEU A 45 14.15 -19.18 40.48
N LEU A 46 14.98 -18.44 41.20
CA LEU A 46 15.47 -17.12 40.76
C LEU A 46 16.39 -17.23 39.55
N LEU A 47 17.22 -18.28 39.48
CA LEU A 47 18.06 -18.54 38.31
C LEU A 47 17.20 -18.84 37.07
N THR A 48 16.13 -19.62 37.21
CA THR A 48 15.15 -19.84 36.13
C THR A 48 14.54 -18.51 35.66
N ARG A 49 14.13 -17.64 36.59
CA ARG A 49 13.59 -16.30 36.25
C ARG A 49 14.63 -15.39 35.58
N LEU A 50 15.91 -15.52 35.93
CA LEU A 50 17.00 -14.79 35.26
C LEU A 50 17.24 -15.26 33.82
N ASN A 51 16.83 -16.48 33.46
CA ASN A 51 16.99 -17.00 32.11
C ASN A 51 15.86 -16.58 31.16
N GLU A 52 14.74 -16.07 31.68
CA GLU A 52 13.58 -15.65 30.87
C GLU A 52 13.95 -14.55 29.86
N GLU A 53 13.29 -14.50 28.71
CA GLU A 53 13.53 -13.52 27.64
C GLU A 53 12.86 -12.14 27.92
N HIS A 54 12.93 -11.67 29.17
CA HIS A 54 12.33 -10.39 29.56
C HIS A 54 13.13 -9.64 30.62
N ALA A 55 13.57 -8.41 30.32
CA ALA A 55 14.44 -7.66 31.21
C ALA A 55 13.80 -7.27 32.54
N GLU A 56 12.48 -7.03 32.59
CA GLU A 56 11.79 -6.70 33.84
C GLU A 56 11.73 -7.90 34.78
N MET A 57 11.49 -9.11 34.25
CA MET A 57 11.48 -10.33 35.06
C MET A 57 12.88 -10.60 35.60
N ARG A 58 13.92 -10.45 34.77
CA ARG A 58 15.31 -10.55 35.21
C ARG A 58 15.67 -9.50 36.26
N PHE A 59 15.17 -8.28 36.12
CA PHE A 59 15.43 -7.20 37.08
C PHE A 59 14.79 -7.47 38.44
N SER A 60 13.53 -7.88 38.47
CA SER A 60 12.83 -8.25 39.71
C SER A 60 13.50 -9.47 40.37
N ALA A 61 13.88 -10.48 39.58
CA ALA A 61 14.63 -11.63 40.11
C ALA A 61 15.95 -11.19 40.75
N PHE A 62 16.72 -10.33 40.06
CA PHE A 62 17.96 -9.77 40.60
C PHE A 62 17.73 -8.98 41.91
N GLN A 63 16.66 -8.20 42.03
CA GLN A 63 16.34 -7.48 43.28
C GLN A 63 16.11 -8.46 44.45
N ILE A 64 15.43 -9.59 44.22
CA ILE A 64 15.25 -10.63 45.25
C ILE A 64 16.61 -11.25 45.60
N MET A 65 17.42 -11.59 44.60
CA MET A 65 18.75 -12.15 44.80
C MET A 65 19.65 -11.21 45.61
N GLN A 66 19.60 -9.90 45.36
CA GLN A 66 20.39 -8.91 46.09
C GLN A 66 20.08 -8.92 47.60
N GLU A 67 18.81 -9.02 47.97
CA GLU A 67 18.38 -9.09 49.37
C GLU A 67 18.79 -10.41 50.05
N LEU A 68 18.66 -11.53 49.34
CA LEU A 68 19.06 -12.84 49.88
C LEU A 68 20.58 -12.97 50.01
N PHE A 69 21.34 -12.45 49.05
CA PHE A 69 22.80 -12.43 49.06
C PHE A 69 23.35 -11.67 50.27
N ALA A 70 22.74 -10.54 50.64
CA ALA A 70 23.16 -9.79 51.82
C ALA A 70 22.95 -10.56 53.14
N ARG A 71 21.91 -11.40 53.22
CA ARG A 71 21.44 -11.99 54.48
C ARG A 71 21.83 -13.44 54.70
N SER A 72 22.13 -14.21 53.64
CA SER A 72 22.39 -15.65 53.72
C SER A 72 23.77 -16.03 53.19
N HIS A 73 24.54 -16.76 53.99
CA HIS A 73 25.83 -17.31 53.55
C HIS A 73 25.64 -18.39 52.48
N GLN A 74 24.73 -19.34 52.68
CA GLN A 74 24.43 -20.39 51.73
C GLN A 74 24.06 -19.81 50.34
N PHE A 75 23.25 -18.75 50.33
CA PHE A 75 22.88 -18.09 49.08
C PHE A 75 24.08 -17.45 48.38
N ARG A 76 24.98 -16.80 49.12
CA ARG A 76 26.22 -16.25 48.56
C ARG A 76 27.06 -17.33 47.92
N THR A 77 27.25 -18.46 48.59
CA THR A 77 28.02 -19.59 48.06
C THR A 77 27.44 -20.08 46.74
N LEU A 78 26.11 -20.22 46.63
CA LEU A 78 25.44 -20.63 45.39
C LEU A 78 25.66 -19.62 44.25
N VAL A 79 25.38 -18.33 44.47
CA VAL A 79 25.58 -17.28 43.46
C VAL A 79 27.04 -17.21 42.99
N ILE A 80 27.99 -17.33 43.92
CA ILE A 80 29.43 -17.22 43.61
C ILE A 80 29.93 -18.48 42.89
N SER A 81 29.43 -19.66 43.23
CA SER A 81 29.79 -20.89 42.53
C SER A 81 29.40 -20.86 41.04
N ASN A 82 28.31 -20.15 40.72
CA ASN A 82 27.83 -19.94 39.36
C ASN A 82 27.96 -18.48 38.90
N PHE A 83 29.05 -17.81 39.30
CA PHE A 83 29.18 -16.37 39.08
C PHE A 83 29.28 -15.99 37.61
N GLN A 84 29.86 -16.86 36.78
CA GLN A 84 29.98 -16.62 35.34
C GLN A 84 28.61 -16.56 34.66
N GLU A 85 27.78 -17.60 34.79
CA GLU A 85 26.44 -17.64 34.21
C GLU A 85 25.58 -16.49 34.75
N PHE A 86 25.69 -16.21 36.06
CA PHE A 86 25.02 -15.06 36.67
C PHE A 86 25.38 -13.74 35.97
N LEU A 87 26.66 -13.49 35.70
CA LEU A 87 27.10 -12.28 35.03
C LEU A 87 26.68 -12.24 33.54
N GLU A 88 26.68 -13.38 32.86
CA GLU A 88 26.18 -13.49 31.48
C GLU A 88 24.69 -13.12 31.40
N LEU A 89 23.87 -13.69 32.28
CA LEU A 89 22.41 -13.47 32.30
C LEU A 89 22.00 -12.05 32.73
N THR A 90 22.81 -11.36 33.52
CA THR A 90 22.45 -10.07 34.14
C THR A 90 23.19 -8.86 33.59
N VAL A 91 24.43 -9.02 33.13
CA VAL A 91 25.26 -7.93 32.58
C VAL A 91 25.28 -7.95 31.05
N GLY A 92 25.04 -9.12 30.42
CA GLY A 92 25.12 -9.29 28.97
C GLY A 92 26.55 -9.15 28.46
N ILE A 93 27.46 -9.93 29.03
CA ILE A 93 28.90 -9.90 28.70
C ILE A 93 29.17 -10.59 27.36
N ASP A 94 28.29 -11.51 26.95
CA ASP A 94 28.35 -12.18 25.66
C ASP A 94 27.67 -11.35 24.55
N HIS A 95 28.30 -11.32 23.38
CA HIS A 95 27.75 -10.67 22.17
C HIS A 95 26.69 -11.54 21.48
N GLU A 96 26.76 -12.85 21.67
CA GLU A 96 25.78 -13.77 21.10
C GLU A 96 24.48 -13.79 21.92
N GLN A 97 24.52 -13.34 23.17
CA GLN A 97 23.36 -13.27 24.08
C GLN A 97 23.21 -11.87 24.69
N PRO A 98 22.70 -10.87 23.94
CA PRO A 98 22.36 -9.58 24.51
C PRO A 98 21.24 -9.71 25.55
N LEU A 99 21.20 -8.79 26.52
CA LEU A 99 20.09 -8.72 27.48
C LEU A 99 18.75 -8.56 26.74
N PRO A 100 17.70 -9.26 27.19
CA PRO A 100 16.40 -9.24 26.53
C PRO A 100 15.75 -7.85 26.56
N PRO A 101 14.75 -7.58 25.70
CA PRO A 101 13.94 -6.36 25.80
C PRO A 101 13.14 -6.30 27.13
N PRO A 102 12.71 -5.12 27.60
CA PRO A 102 12.98 -3.77 27.08
C PRO A 102 14.39 -3.24 27.37
N LYS A 103 14.99 -2.53 26.38
CA LYS A 103 16.38 -2.03 26.45
C LYS A 103 16.65 -1.12 27.65
N GLU A 104 15.69 -0.28 28.01
CA GLU A 104 15.84 0.65 29.13
C GLU A 104 15.98 -0.08 30.47
N VAL A 105 15.16 -1.11 30.67
CA VAL A 105 15.18 -1.94 31.87
C VAL A 105 16.44 -2.80 31.89
N ALA A 106 16.84 -3.38 30.75
CA ALA A 106 18.09 -4.11 30.62
C ALA A 106 19.31 -3.25 31.02
N GLN A 107 19.34 -1.98 30.61
CA GLN A 107 20.39 -1.05 31.03
C GLN A 107 20.33 -0.73 32.53
N LYS A 108 19.13 -0.61 33.12
CA LYS A 108 18.96 -0.42 34.58
C LYS A 108 19.45 -1.64 35.36
N LEU A 109 19.05 -2.84 34.94
CA LEU A 109 19.52 -4.12 35.49
C LEU A 109 21.04 -4.20 35.47
N ARG A 110 21.64 -3.97 34.30
CA ARG A 110 23.10 -4.00 34.12
C ARG A 110 23.82 -3.09 35.12
N LYS A 111 23.38 -1.82 35.26
CA LYS A 111 23.97 -0.87 36.21
C LYS A 111 23.80 -1.32 37.66
N ALA A 112 22.61 -1.81 38.01
CA ALA A 112 22.31 -2.28 39.36
C ALA A 112 23.18 -3.47 39.75
N VAL A 113 23.39 -4.41 38.82
CA VAL A 113 24.25 -5.59 39.03
C VAL A 113 25.70 -5.17 39.20
N ILE A 114 26.23 -4.34 38.30
CA ILE A 114 27.62 -3.86 38.37
C ILE A 114 27.89 -3.17 39.72
N LYS A 115 26.98 -2.29 40.15
CA LYS A 115 27.07 -1.62 41.45
C LYS A 115 27.02 -2.63 42.60
N SER A 116 26.11 -3.60 42.54
CA SER A 116 25.96 -4.60 43.59
C SER A 116 27.18 -5.52 43.68
N VAL A 117 27.78 -5.92 42.56
CA VAL A 117 29.01 -6.72 42.53
C VAL A 117 30.17 -5.94 43.15
N GLN A 118 30.27 -4.63 42.91
CA GLN A 118 31.25 -3.79 43.59
C GLN A 118 31.01 -3.80 45.12
N GLU A 119 29.78 -3.56 45.56
CA GLU A 119 29.43 -3.57 47.00
C GLU A 119 29.66 -4.95 47.64
N TRP A 120 29.40 -6.03 46.91
CA TRP A 120 29.66 -7.39 47.36
C TRP A 120 31.15 -7.66 47.47
N HIS A 121 31.95 -7.20 46.50
CA HIS A 121 33.40 -7.32 46.54
C HIS A 121 33.99 -6.55 47.72
N GLU A 122 33.53 -5.33 48.00
CA GLU A 122 33.99 -4.53 49.14
C GLU A 122 33.70 -5.22 50.49
N LYS A 123 32.55 -5.90 50.61
CA LYS A 123 32.14 -6.56 51.87
C LYS A 123 32.65 -7.99 52.02
N TYR A 124 32.79 -8.73 50.92
CA TYR A 124 32.98 -10.17 50.92
C TYR A 124 34.12 -10.65 50.00
N GLY A 125 34.79 -9.76 49.27
CA GLY A 125 35.81 -10.12 48.29
C GLY A 125 37.00 -10.89 48.86
N GLU A 126 37.37 -10.63 50.12
CA GLU A 126 38.44 -11.38 50.80
C GLU A 126 38.05 -12.85 51.04
N ALA A 127 36.78 -13.11 51.34
CA ALA A 127 36.27 -14.45 51.61
C ALA A 127 36.00 -15.26 50.34
N TYR A 128 35.71 -14.60 49.21
CA TYR A 128 35.34 -15.26 47.96
C TYR A 128 36.22 -14.82 46.79
N LYS A 129 37.25 -15.63 46.51
CA LYS A 129 38.19 -15.36 45.40
C LYS A 129 37.50 -15.23 44.04
N GLN A 130 36.46 -16.03 43.77
CA GLN A 130 35.69 -15.96 42.52
C GLN A 130 34.97 -14.61 42.34
N LEU A 131 34.43 -14.04 43.42
CA LEU A 131 33.81 -12.73 43.41
C LEU A 131 34.83 -11.64 43.07
N SER A 132 36.03 -11.73 43.65
CA SER A 132 37.14 -10.81 43.36
C SER A 132 37.63 -10.92 41.93
N LEU A 133 37.82 -12.14 41.42
CA LEU A 133 38.17 -12.35 40.02
C LEU A 133 37.13 -11.78 39.06
N GLY A 134 35.84 -12.04 39.31
CA GLY A 134 34.77 -11.51 38.47
C GLY A 134 34.60 -9.99 38.58
N TYR A 135 34.81 -9.39 39.76
CA TYR A 135 34.87 -7.94 39.92
C TYR A 135 36.04 -7.32 39.13
N HIS A 136 37.24 -7.89 39.23
CA HIS A 136 38.40 -7.42 38.46
C HIS A 136 38.20 -7.59 36.96
N PHE A 137 37.58 -8.70 36.53
CA PHE A 137 37.18 -8.91 35.15
C PHE A 137 36.20 -7.83 34.66
N LEU A 138 35.16 -7.51 35.44
CA LEU A 138 34.24 -6.42 35.11
C LEU A 138 34.96 -5.06 35.06
N LYS A 139 35.90 -4.80 35.97
CA LYS A 139 36.69 -3.55 36.02
C LYS A 139 37.66 -3.39 34.85
N GLN A 140 38.22 -4.49 34.34
CA GLN A 140 39.16 -4.49 33.21
C GLN A 140 38.46 -4.60 31.86
N ASN A 141 37.22 -5.08 31.83
CA ASN A 141 36.43 -5.11 30.61
C ASN A 141 36.11 -3.68 30.15
N LYS A 142 36.76 -3.24 29.05
CA LYS A 142 36.50 -1.96 28.36
C LYS A 142 35.02 -1.73 27.98
N LYS A 143 34.16 -2.74 28.09
CA LYS A 143 32.73 -2.70 27.81
C LYS A 143 31.86 -2.41 29.04
N VAL A 144 32.41 -2.49 30.26
CA VAL A 144 31.72 -2.26 31.53
C VAL A 144 32.32 -1.02 32.19
N ASP A 145 31.69 0.13 31.98
CA ASP A 145 32.17 1.40 32.53
C ASP A 145 31.38 1.74 33.80
N PHE A 146 32.07 1.84 34.94
CA PHE A 146 31.46 2.09 36.25
C PHE A 146 31.02 3.55 36.44
N GLN A 147 31.42 4.47 35.55
CA GLN A 147 31.11 5.91 35.66
C GLN A 147 30.47 6.53 34.41
N ASP A 148 30.61 5.96 33.21
CA ASP A 148 30.19 6.63 31.96
C ASP A 148 28.91 6.08 31.32
N VAL A 149 27.79 6.32 31.99
CA VAL A 149 26.45 5.94 31.50
C VAL A 149 25.84 6.99 30.57
N HIS A 150 26.24 8.26 30.67
CA HIS A 150 25.62 9.34 29.90
C HIS A 150 26.35 9.66 28.58
N ALA A 151 27.69 9.62 28.53
CA ALA A 151 28.39 9.95 27.28
C ALA A 151 28.29 8.80 26.26
N ARG A 152 28.28 7.53 26.71
CA ARG A 152 28.00 6.39 25.82
C ARG A 152 26.59 6.37 25.26
N THR A 153 25.57 6.69 26.07
CA THR A 153 24.18 6.77 25.59
C THR A 153 24.04 7.89 24.55
N MET A 154 24.69 9.04 24.75
CA MET A 154 24.69 10.14 23.78
C MET A 154 25.52 9.82 22.54
N ALA A 155 26.68 9.16 22.66
CA ALA A 155 27.51 8.78 21.52
C ALA A 155 26.89 7.63 20.71
N GLU A 156 26.19 6.71 21.35
CA GLU A 156 25.42 5.65 20.71
C GLU A 156 24.17 6.19 20.03
N ARG A 157 23.42 7.08 20.72
CA ARG A 157 22.32 7.82 20.12
C ARG A 157 22.79 8.64 18.92
N ARG A 158 23.91 9.37 19.03
CA ARG A 158 24.53 10.09 17.90
C ARG A 158 24.93 9.16 16.77
N ARG A 159 25.52 7.99 17.06
CA ARG A 159 25.85 6.99 16.03
C ARG A 159 24.61 6.47 15.31
N GLU A 160 23.52 6.22 16.04
CA GLU A 160 22.28 5.72 15.45
C GLU A 160 21.54 6.83 14.67
N GLU A 161 21.49 8.05 15.20
CA GLU A 161 21.00 9.24 14.50
C GLU A 161 21.81 9.53 13.24
N GLU A 162 23.14 9.38 13.28
CA GLU A 162 24.01 9.52 12.11
C GLU A 162 23.73 8.44 11.07
N LYS A 163 23.54 7.19 11.46
CA LYS A 163 23.15 6.11 10.54
C LYS A 163 21.78 6.39 9.92
N GLN A 164 20.80 6.75 10.75
CA GLN A 164 19.46 7.07 10.29
C GLN A 164 19.50 8.25 9.31
N LYS A 165 20.21 9.32 9.66
CA LYS A 165 20.42 10.49 8.80
C LYS A 165 21.12 10.12 7.49
N ARG A 166 22.10 9.20 7.52
CA ARG A 166 22.75 8.70 6.30
C ARG A 166 21.75 7.94 5.42
N LEU A 167 20.93 7.05 5.99
CA LEU A 167 19.89 6.32 5.26
C LEU A 167 18.84 7.28 4.68
N ASP A 168 18.36 8.23 5.47
CA ASP A 168 17.39 9.24 5.03
C ASP A 168 17.97 10.09 3.90
N ASN A 169 19.26 10.46 3.97
CA ASN A 169 19.93 11.19 2.90
C ASN A 169 20.04 10.35 1.62
N ILE A 170 20.35 9.05 1.73
CA ILE A 170 20.38 8.14 0.58
C ILE A 170 18.99 8.06 -0.08
N TYR A 171 17.91 7.94 0.70
CA TYR A 171 16.55 7.88 0.15
C TYR A 171 16.13 9.21 -0.47
N LYS A 172 16.48 10.35 0.14
CA LYS A 172 16.24 11.69 -0.43
C LYS A 172 16.96 11.88 -1.76
N GLU A 173 18.23 11.49 -1.85
CA GLU A 173 18.99 11.60 -3.11
C GLU A 173 18.45 10.65 -4.19
N LYS A 174 18.03 9.43 -3.83
CA LYS A 174 17.35 8.53 -4.76
C LYS A 174 16.01 9.11 -5.25
N ALA A 175 15.24 9.75 -4.37
CA ALA A 175 13.99 10.37 -4.75
C ALA A 175 14.20 11.58 -5.67
N LYS A 176 15.19 12.43 -5.42
CA LYS A 176 15.56 13.52 -6.34
C LYS A 176 15.95 13.01 -7.73
N ARG A 177 16.68 11.90 -7.79
CA ARG A 177 17.01 11.26 -9.07
C ARG A 177 15.75 10.77 -9.78
N ALA A 178 14.86 10.11 -9.06
CA ALA A 178 13.58 9.65 -9.58
C ALA A 178 12.71 10.81 -10.11
N GLU A 179 12.70 11.95 -9.43
CA GLU A 179 12.02 13.17 -9.89
C GLU A 179 12.58 13.66 -11.24
N LYS A 180 13.90 13.72 -11.37
CA LYS A 180 14.55 14.11 -12.63
C LYS A 180 14.26 13.11 -13.76
N GLU A 181 14.36 11.81 -13.47
CA GLU A 181 14.02 10.76 -14.43
C GLU A 181 12.55 10.84 -14.87
N MET A 182 11.66 11.16 -13.94
CA MET A 182 10.24 11.34 -14.22
C MET A 182 10.01 12.55 -15.13
N GLU A 183 10.65 13.68 -14.86
CA GLU A 183 10.59 14.87 -15.73
C GLU A 183 11.11 14.55 -17.14
N GLU A 184 12.27 13.91 -17.25
CA GLU A 184 12.88 13.53 -18.53
C GLU A 184 12.02 12.56 -19.34
N MET A 185 11.44 11.54 -18.71
CA MET A 185 10.62 10.54 -19.40
C MET A 185 9.15 10.96 -19.57
N SER A 186 8.67 12.00 -18.89
CA SER A 186 7.26 12.42 -18.92
C SER A 186 6.76 12.72 -20.32
N GLN A 187 7.55 13.46 -21.11
CA GLN A 187 7.19 13.82 -22.48
C GLN A 187 7.21 12.60 -23.40
N GLU A 188 8.17 11.68 -23.22
CA GLU A 188 8.22 10.42 -23.99
C GLU A 188 6.99 9.57 -23.72
N ILE A 189 6.60 9.42 -22.44
CA ILE A 189 5.39 8.71 -22.02
C ILE A 189 4.14 9.36 -22.64
N ALA A 190 4.03 10.69 -22.57
CA ALA A 190 2.90 11.41 -23.14
C ALA A 190 2.80 11.21 -24.66
N ASN A 191 3.92 11.26 -25.38
CA ASN A 191 3.96 11.04 -26.82
C ASN A 191 3.54 9.61 -27.19
N THR A 192 4.06 8.60 -26.48
CA THR A 192 3.69 7.21 -26.74
C THR A 192 2.22 6.93 -26.40
N LEU A 193 1.68 7.53 -25.34
CA LEU A 193 0.26 7.43 -25.00
C LEU A 193 -0.62 8.04 -26.11
N THR A 194 -0.25 9.21 -26.62
CA THR A 194 -0.95 9.87 -27.73
C THR A 194 -0.87 9.04 -29.02
N GLU A 195 0.31 8.49 -29.33
CA GLU A 195 0.49 7.58 -30.47
C GLU A 195 -0.42 6.34 -30.36
N MET A 196 -0.51 5.76 -29.15
CA MET A 196 -1.38 4.62 -28.89
C MET A 196 -2.87 5.00 -29.04
N GLU A 197 -3.28 6.17 -28.55
CA GLU A 197 -4.65 6.67 -28.71
C GLU A 197 -5.00 6.93 -30.18
N ASN A 198 -4.08 7.51 -30.96
CA ASN A 198 -4.27 7.68 -32.40
C ASN A 198 -4.41 6.34 -33.11
N CYS A 199 -3.61 5.32 -32.73
CA CYS A 199 -3.77 3.97 -33.26
C CYS A 199 -5.14 3.38 -32.89
N PHE A 200 -5.64 3.65 -31.67
CA PHE A 200 -6.98 3.22 -31.26
C PHE A 200 -8.07 3.88 -32.09
N GLN A 201 -7.99 5.20 -32.32
CA GLN A 201 -8.95 5.93 -33.16
C GLN A 201 -8.94 5.46 -34.61
N LEU A 202 -7.77 5.10 -35.16
CA LEU A 202 -7.67 4.55 -36.52
C LEU A 202 -8.28 3.14 -36.62
N LEU A 203 -8.12 2.32 -35.58
CA LEU A 203 -8.65 0.95 -35.55
C LEU A 203 -10.13 0.92 -35.16
N MET A 204 -10.58 1.88 -34.35
CA MET A 204 -11.94 2.06 -33.89
C MET A 204 -12.28 3.56 -33.83
N PRO A 205 -12.71 4.15 -34.96
CA PRO A 205 -13.23 5.50 -34.97
C PRO A 205 -14.48 5.59 -34.09
N ASP A 206 -14.69 6.73 -33.45
CA ASP A 206 -15.94 6.98 -32.72
C ASP A 206 -17.11 6.93 -33.74
N PRO A 207 -18.16 6.11 -33.52
CA PRO A 207 -19.34 6.09 -34.37
C PRO A 207 -19.99 7.46 -34.58
N PHE A 208 -19.75 8.42 -33.67
CA PHE A 208 -20.27 9.79 -33.74
C PHE A 208 -19.33 10.80 -34.40
N ASP A 209 -18.08 10.42 -34.76
CA ASP A 209 -17.13 11.26 -35.51
C ASP A 209 -17.38 11.25 -37.04
N PHE A 210 -18.40 10.52 -37.52
CA PHE A 210 -18.83 10.50 -38.92
C PHE A 210 -19.69 11.72 -39.31
N THR A 211 -19.33 12.92 -38.86
CA THR A 211 -19.87 14.13 -39.50
C THR A 211 -19.25 14.23 -40.89
N MET A 212 -20.04 13.83 -41.89
CA MET A 212 -19.77 14.07 -43.31
C MET A 212 -19.30 15.51 -43.45
N ASN A 213 -18.04 15.72 -43.81
CA ASN A 213 -17.59 16.99 -44.34
C ASN A 213 -18.33 17.17 -45.66
N ASP A 214 -19.50 17.82 -45.59
CA ASP A 214 -20.14 18.36 -46.76
C ASP A 214 -19.13 19.28 -47.46
N THR A 215 -19.10 19.07 -48.75
CA THR A 215 -18.13 19.59 -49.69
C THR A 215 -18.19 21.12 -49.74
N GLU A 216 -17.38 21.83 -48.94
CA GLU A 216 -17.10 23.23 -49.20
C GLU A 216 -15.87 23.34 -50.10
N LEU A 217 -16.18 23.46 -51.40
CA LEU A 217 -15.28 23.95 -52.42
C LEU A 217 -14.80 25.35 -52.02
N GLU A 218 -13.56 25.45 -51.53
CA GLU A 218 -12.86 26.73 -51.35
C GLU A 218 -12.74 27.48 -52.70
N PRO A 219 -13.33 28.67 -52.88
CA PRO A 219 -13.01 29.53 -53.98
C PRO A 219 -11.74 30.32 -53.66
N ASN A 220 -10.73 30.05 -54.47
CA ASN A 220 -9.49 30.82 -54.67
C ASN A 220 -9.63 32.35 -54.42
N GLY A 221 -8.83 32.88 -53.51
CA GLY A 221 -8.66 34.32 -53.27
C GLY A 221 -7.27 34.65 -52.70
N GLN A 222 -6.42 35.26 -53.52
CA GLN A 222 -5.02 35.60 -53.26
C GLN A 222 -4.78 36.58 -52.09
N MET A 223 -3.75 36.25 -51.30
CA MET A 223 -2.61 37.08 -50.85
C MET A 223 -2.76 38.62 -50.84
N SER A 224 -2.69 39.22 -49.65
CA SER A 224 -1.89 40.44 -49.45
C SER A 224 -1.46 40.59 -47.98
N ALA A 225 -0.30 41.21 -47.80
CA ALA A 225 0.57 41.13 -46.64
C ALA A 225 0.41 42.32 -45.66
N HIS A 226 1.07 42.13 -44.50
CA HIS A 226 1.76 43.13 -43.67
C HIS A 226 1.07 43.74 -42.43
N LYS A 227 1.54 43.23 -41.27
CA LYS A 227 2.32 43.91 -40.21
C LYS A 227 1.64 44.58 -39.00
N ASP A 228 2.19 44.16 -37.85
CA ASP A 228 2.55 44.89 -36.62
C ASP A 228 1.57 44.99 -35.43
N ARG A 229 1.91 44.19 -34.41
CA ARG A 229 1.79 44.45 -32.95
C ARG A 229 2.60 45.71 -32.58
N PRO A 230 2.35 46.41 -31.45
CA PRO A 230 2.61 45.85 -30.10
C PRO A 230 1.60 46.27 -29.00
N ALA A 231 1.64 45.55 -27.88
CA ALA A 231 0.99 45.88 -26.59
C ALA A 231 2.07 46.35 -25.57
N PRO A 232 1.78 46.50 -24.25
CA PRO A 232 0.95 47.46 -23.49
C PRO A 232 1.85 48.23 -22.45
N PRO A 233 1.40 48.88 -21.33
CA PRO A 233 0.98 48.13 -20.10
C PRO A 233 0.05 48.82 -19.05
N SER A 234 -0.66 47.97 -18.26
CA SER A 234 -0.88 47.95 -16.80
C SER A 234 -1.87 48.85 -15.99
N SER A 235 -2.60 48.14 -15.10
CA SER A 235 -3.08 48.46 -13.71
C SER A 235 -4.31 49.40 -13.58
N SER A 236 -5.34 49.21 -12.73
CA SER A 236 -5.49 48.50 -11.44
C SER A 236 -6.98 48.44 -11.01
N GLN A 237 -7.27 47.48 -10.11
CA GLN A 237 -8.17 47.55 -8.94
C GLN A 237 -9.69 47.33 -9.03
N VAL A 238 -10.16 46.89 -7.87
CA VAL A 238 -11.34 46.13 -7.47
C VAL A 238 -12.27 47.06 -6.68
N GLU A 239 -13.60 46.92 -6.84
CA GLU A 239 -14.62 46.78 -5.78
C GLU A 239 -16.02 47.21 -6.22
N ALA A 240 -16.99 46.59 -5.55
CA ALA A 240 -18.40 46.47 -5.86
C ALA A 240 -19.26 47.70 -5.49
N HIS A 241 -20.40 47.87 -6.17
CA HIS A 241 -21.75 47.65 -5.61
C HIS A 241 -22.87 48.22 -6.52
N GLN A 242 -24.01 47.52 -6.46
CA GLN A 242 -25.39 48.00 -6.65
C GLN A 242 -25.99 48.22 -8.06
N SER A 243 -26.69 47.17 -8.48
CA SER A 243 -28.13 47.10 -8.80
C SER A 243 -28.77 48.03 -9.85
N CYS A 244 -29.47 47.34 -10.75
CA CYS A 244 -30.85 47.57 -11.19
C CYS A 244 -31.00 47.99 -12.67
N PHE A 245 -32.02 47.41 -13.30
CA PHE A 245 -32.48 47.56 -14.70
C PHE A 245 -31.57 46.89 -15.76
N GLY A 246 -32.05 46.04 -16.65
CA GLY A 246 -33.41 45.59 -16.93
C GLY A 246 -33.39 44.83 -18.27
N CYS A 247 -34.35 43.92 -18.38
CA CYS A 247 -34.91 43.36 -19.61
C CYS A 247 -34.03 42.50 -20.53
N MET A 248 -34.65 41.39 -20.90
CA MET A 248 -34.25 40.34 -21.82
C MET A 248 -34.08 40.86 -23.25
N ASP A 249 -33.22 40.22 -24.03
CA ASP A 249 -33.59 39.75 -25.39
C ASP A 249 -32.54 38.72 -25.89
N ASP A 250 -32.81 37.44 -25.68
CA ASP A 250 -32.27 36.38 -26.56
C ASP A 250 -33.33 36.20 -27.67
N GLU A 251 -33.12 36.84 -28.82
CA GLU A 251 -33.72 36.39 -30.06
C GLU A 251 -32.90 35.20 -30.58
N GLN A 252 -33.43 33.98 -30.40
CA GLN A 252 -33.50 33.08 -31.55
C GLN A 252 -34.82 32.28 -31.55
N PRO A 253 -35.53 32.19 -32.70
CA PRO A 253 -36.94 31.88 -32.72
C PRO A 253 -37.24 30.39 -32.99
N CYS A 254 -38.32 29.94 -32.34
CA CYS A 254 -39.52 29.26 -32.87
C CYS A 254 -39.36 27.99 -33.74
N CYS A 255 -40.09 26.92 -33.45
CA CYS A 255 -41.56 26.91 -33.62
C CYS A 255 -42.37 26.17 -32.53
N SER A 256 -43.37 26.89 -32.01
CA SER A 256 -44.80 26.53 -31.89
C SER A 256 -45.19 25.29 -31.05
N LYS A 257 -45.72 25.50 -29.82
CA LYS A 257 -47.16 25.71 -29.45
C LYS A 257 -47.94 24.39 -29.39
N ASP A 258 -48.69 24.00 -28.35
CA ASP A 258 -49.14 24.59 -27.08
C ASP A 258 -49.43 23.39 -26.13
N VAL A 259 -48.71 23.20 -25.03
CA VAL A 259 -49.11 23.46 -23.63
C VAL A 259 -50.60 23.72 -23.37
N LEU A 260 -51.21 22.92 -22.48
CA LEU A 260 -51.89 23.48 -21.31
C LEU A 260 -51.51 22.70 -20.05
N SER A 261 -50.73 23.39 -19.23
CA SER A 261 -50.44 23.11 -17.83
C SER A 261 -51.36 23.96 -16.96
N ALA A 262 -51.66 23.47 -15.76
CA ALA A 262 -51.92 24.27 -14.57
C ALA A 262 -51.52 23.39 -13.37
N SER A 263 -50.37 23.67 -12.72
CA SER A 263 -50.22 24.53 -11.52
C SER A 263 -50.60 23.78 -10.23
N GLN A 264 -49.95 23.86 -9.08
CA GLN A 264 -48.77 24.52 -8.53
C GLN A 264 -48.56 23.92 -7.11
N CYS A 265 -47.35 24.01 -6.57
CA CYS A 265 -46.88 23.54 -5.27
C CYS A 265 -47.79 23.84 -4.04
N VAL A 266 -47.64 23.04 -2.97
CA VAL A 266 -47.06 23.42 -1.65
C VAL A 266 -46.85 22.16 -0.75
N ARG A 267 -45.84 22.26 0.12
CA ARG A 267 -45.26 21.37 1.17
C ARG A 267 -46.33 20.74 2.09
N THR A 268 -46.15 19.66 2.89
CA THR A 268 -45.07 19.28 3.84
C THR A 268 -45.41 17.89 4.43
N ASP A 269 -44.38 17.10 4.73
CA ASP A 269 -44.22 16.08 5.80
C ASP A 269 -45.21 14.93 6.11
N GLU A 270 -44.56 13.86 6.59
CA GLU A 270 -45.02 12.72 7.40
C GLU A 270 -45.44 11.39 6.72
N ASN A 271 -44.45 10.49 6.67
CA ASN A 271 -44.37 9.28 7.49
C ASN A 271 -45.23 8.04 7.15
N LYS A 272 -44.54 6.89 7.24
CA LYS A 272 -45.03 5.49 7.34
C LYS A 272 -45.53 4.87 6.02
N ASN A 273 -45.25 3.62 5.70
CA ASN A 273 -44.41 2.54 6.23
C ASN A 273 -44.69 1.37 5.29
N LEU A 274 -43.69 0.50 5.09
CA LEU A 274 -43.83 -0.95 4.90
C LEU A 274 -44.64 -1.43 3.67
N ASP A 275 -44.32 -2.53 3.03
CA ASP A 275 -43.20 -3.46 3.03
C ASP A 275 -43.47 -4.36 1.80
N GLU A 276 -42.45 -5.13 1.40
CA GLU A 276 -42.57 -6.53 0.96
C GLU A 276 -43.79 -7.02 0.14
N LYS A 277 -43.68 -7.91 -0.85
CA LYS A 277 -42.61 -8.64 -1.55
C LYS A 277 -43.39 -9.55 -2.52
N GLN A 278 -42.64 -10.22 -3.39
CA GLN A 278 -42.95 -11.54 -3.97
C GLN A 278 -44.00 -11.56 -5.09
N GLU A 279 -43.54 -11.78 -6.32
CA GLU A 279 -43.16 -13.08 -6.92
C GLU A 279 -44.36 -13.73 -7.63
N THR A 280 -44.20 -13.78 -8.95
CA THR A 280 -44.71 -14.72 -9.97
C THR A 280 -45.13 -16.10 -9.44
N PRO A 281 -46.13 -16.79 -10.07
CA PRO A 281 -45.83 -17.57 -11.28
C PRO A 281 -46.96 -17.76 -12.33
N GLU A 282 -46.50 -17.83 -13.58
CA GLU A 282 -46.77 -18.81 -14.66
C GLU A 282 -48.15 -19.51 -14.83
N GLN A 283 -48.71 -19.28 -16.03
CA GLN A 283 -49.11 -20.25 -17.07
C GLN A 283 -50.25 -21.28 -16.88
N LYS A 284 -51.28 -21.13 -17.76
CA LYS A 284 -51.79 -22.07 -18.82
C LYS A 284 -53.26 -22.51 -18.77
N GLU A 285 -53.90 -22.34 -19.95
CA GLU A 285 -54.96 -23.15 -20.60
C GLU A 285 -56.36 -23.15 -19.93
N SER A 286 -57.52 -23.23 -20.59
CA SER A 286 -57.96 -23.31 -21.99
C SER A 286 -59.51 -23.28 -21.96
N ASP A 287 -60.12 -22.55 -22.91
CA ASP A 287 -61.41 -22.82 -23.58
C ASP A 287 -62.78 -22.69 -22.85
N GLY A 288 -63.74 -22.08 -23.59
CA GLY A 288 -65.18 -22.34 -23.48
C GLY A 288 -66.08 -21.21 -22.95
N GLY A 289 -66.85 -20.56 -23.86
CA GLY A 289 -68.22 -20.11 -23.54
C GLY A 289 -68.60 -18.67 -23.88
N THR A 290 -69.23 -18.49 -25.05
CA THR A 290 -69.93 -17.26 -25.45
C THR A 290 -71.20 -17.01 -24.64
N CYS A 291 -71.40 -15.79 -24.14
CA CYS A 291 -72.69 -15.08 -24.13
C CYS A 291 -72.52 -13.56 -23.91
N LEU A 292 -73.26 -12.80 -24.72
CA LEU A 292 -73.55 -11.35 -24.70
C LEU A 292 -73.99 -10.89 -23.30
N GLU A 293 -73.93 -9.64 -22.83
CA GLU A 293 -73.92 -8.29 -23.41
C GLU A 293 -73.71 -7.34 -22.20
N VAL A 294 -73.01 -6.21 -22.34
CA VAL A 294 -73.43 -4.84 -21.90
C VAL A 294 -72.32 -3.88 -22.32
N GLN A 295 -72.74 -2.88 -23.10
CA GLN A 295 -71.95 -1.85 -23.75
C GLN A 295 -71.43 -0.81 -22.74
N SER A 296 -70.18 -0.37 -22.91
CA SER A 296 -69.79 1.01 -22.59
C SER A 296 -68.72 1.45 -23.59
N GLY A 297 -69.12 2.39 -24.45
CA GLY A 297 -68.41 2.76 -25.66
C GLY A 297 -67.07 3.44 -25.43
N VAL A 298 -66.06 2.93 -26.14
CA VAL A 298 -64.94 3.71 -26.66
C VAL A 298 -64.80 3.29 -28.13
N PRO A 299 -64.80 4.22 -29.10
CA PRO A 299 -64.63 3.86 -30.51
C PRO A 299 -63.27 3.22 -30.71
N ALA A 300 -63.24 2.07 -31.40
CA ALA A 300 -62.02 1.51 -31.94
C ALA A 300 -61.30 2.57 -32.80
N PRO A 301 -59.97 2.68 -32.73
CA PRO A 301 -59.25 3.53 -33.67
C PRO A 301 -59.53 3.02 -35.07
N ILE A 302 -59.92 3.94 -35.93
CA ILE A 302 -60.24 3.73 -37.33
C ILE A 302 -58.97 3.13 -37.98
N ASP A 303 -59.14 2.06 -38.74
CA ASP A 303 -58.07 1.35 -39.49
C ASP A 303 -57.24 2.30 -40.40
N ASP A 304 -57.79 3.48 -40.73
CA ASP A 304 -57.09 4.55 -41.44
C ASP A 304 -55.93 5.17 -40.64
N ASP A 305 -56.04 5.35 -39.32
CA ASP A 305 -54.97 5.98 -38.53
C ASP A 305 -53.80 5.00 -38.37
N TYR A 306 -54.11 3.70 -38.33
CA TYR A 306 -53.13 2.62 -38.37
C TYR A 306 -52.36 2.58 -39.69
N GLN A 307 -53.06 2.59 -40.83
CA GLN A 307 -52.40 2.60 -42.14
C GLN A 307 -51.63 3.90 -42.39
N THR A 308 -52.15 5.05 -41.94
CA THR A 308 -51.52 6.35 -42.15
C THR A 308 -50.23 6.47 -41.34
N PHE A 309 -50.21 6.01 -40.09
CA PHE A 309 -49.00 5.99 -39.27
C PHE A 309 -47.91 5.09 -39.88
N VAL A 310 -48.28 3.86 -40.25
CA VAL A 310 -47.39 2.86 -40.88
C VAL A 310 -46.83 3.38 -42.20
N ARG A 311 -47.67 4.01 -43.03
CA ARG A 311 -47.29 4.58 -44.33
C ARG A 311 -46.42 5.84 -44.22
N ASN A 312 -46.68 6.72 -43.25
CA ASN A 312 -45.92 7.95 -43.05
C ASN A 312 -44.52 7.71 -42.47
N HIS A 313 -44.36 6.64 -41.67
CA HIS A 313 -43.07 6.30 -41.04
C HIS A 313 -42.32 5.18 -41.79
N GLY A 314 -42.89 4.66 -42.89
CA GLY A 314 -42.27 3.59 -43.69
C GLY A 314 -42.14 2.25 -42.95
N LEU A 315 -42.96 2.03 -41.92
CA LEU A 315 -42.95 0.82 -41.11
C LEU A 315 -43.86 -0.24 -41.76
N ILE A 316 -43.67 -1.51 -41.41
CA ILE A 316 -44.52 -2.62 -41.91
C ILE A 316 -45.65 -2.94 -40.93
N SER A 317 -45.47 -2.63 -39.64
CA SER A 317 -46.45 -2.82 -38.58
C SER A 317 -46.14 -1.90 -37.39
N HIS A 318 -47.07 -1.78 -36.45
CA HIS A 318 -46.91 -1.17 -35.12
C HIS A 318 -46.43 -2.18 -34.06
N LYS A 319 -46.45 -3.48 -34.38
CA LYS A 319 -46.07 -4.59 -33.49
C LYS A 319 -44.82 -5.31 -34.00
N TYR A 320 -43.74 -4.57 -34.22
CA TYR A 320 -42.44 -5.19 -34.44
C TYR A 320 -41.52 -4.84 -33.27
N THR A 321 -40.90 -5.87 -32.71
CA THR A 321 -39.83 -5.75 -31.73
C THR A 321 -38.54 -6.11 -32.45
N LEU A 322 -37.56 -5.20 -32.44
CA LEU A 322 -36.23 -5.47 -32.94
C LEU A 322 -35.36 -5.83 -31.74
N ASP A 323 -35.03 -7.11 -31.62
CA ASP A 323 -34.03 -7.56 -30.66
C ASP A 323 -32.66 -7.49 -31.35
N LEU A 324 -31.86 -6.51 -30.95
CA LEU A 324 -30.51 -6.30 -31.46
C LEU A 324 -29.52 -6.95 -30.49
N GLU A 325 -29.00 -8.12 -30.87
CA GLU A 325 -27.90 -8.77 -30.15
C GLU A 325 -26.57 -8.23 -30.69
N ILE A 326 -26.06 -7.17 -30.05
CA ILE A 326 -24.76 -6.58 -30.41
C ILE A 326 -23.68 -7.35 -29.65
N SER A 327 -22.84 -8.09 -30.38
CA SER A 327 -21.67 -8.75 -29.79
C SER A 327 -20.71 -7.69 -29.24
N THR A 328 -20.52 -7.66 -27.93
CA THR A 328 -19.58 -6.74 -27.26
C THR A 328 -18.11 -7.12 -27.44
N ASP A 329 -17.84 -8.28 -28.06
CA ASP A 329 -16.50 -8.76 -28.37
C ASP A 329 -15.95 -8.06 -29.62
N ILE A 330 -15.33 -6.91 -29.40
CA ILE A 330 -14.55 -6.21 -30.42
C ILE A 330 -13.32 -7.07 -30.75
N LYS A 331 -13.28 -7.65 -31.96
CA LYS A 331 -12.13 -8.41 -32.46
C LYS A 331 -11.53 -7.69 -33.66
N VAL A 332 -10.39 -7.04 -33.45
CA VAL A 332 -9.63 -6.44 -34.55
C VAL A 332 -8.83 -7.54 -35.26
N HIS A 333 -9.05 -7.72 -36.57
CA HIS A 333 -8.32 -8.69 -37.40
C HIS A 333 -7.25 -8.01 -38.25
N GLU A 334 -6.01 -8.52 -38.20
CA GLU A 334 -4.91 -7.99 -39.02
C GLU A 334 -5.15 -8.21 -40.53
N ASN A 335 -5.20 -7.12 -41.29
CA ASN A 335 -5.32 -7.03 -42.74
C ASN A 335 -4.20 -6.14 -43.31
N GLU A 336 -4.06 -6.07 -44.64
CA GLU A 336 -2.96 -5.33 -45.27
C GLU A 336 -2.94 -3.84 -44.90
N ASP A 337 -4.11 -3.23 -44.74
CA ASP A 337 -4.28 -1.80 -44.45
C ASP A 337 -4.00 -1.44 -42.99
N ASN A 338 -4.35 -2.30 -42.04
CA ASN A 338 -4.20 -2.04 -40.61
C ASN A 338 -2.93 -2.65 -40.00
N THR A 339 -2.18 -3.46 -40.74
CA THR A 339 -0.95 -4.12 -40.27
C THR A 339 0.05 -3.11 -39.70
N ALA A 340 0.22 -1.95 -40.34
CA ALA A 340 1.15 -0.93 -39.86
C ALA A 340 0.70 -0.34 -38.51
N VAL A 341 -0.59 -0.04 -38.36
CA VAL A 341 -1.18 0.52 -37.14
C VAL A 341 -1.14 -0.51 -36.00
N ILE A 342 -1.46 -1.78 -36.30
CA ILE A 342 -1.38 -2.89 -35.34
C ILE A 342 0.05 -3.10 -34.85
N ASN A 343 1.06 -3.03 -35.74
CA ASN A 343 2.45 -3.14 -35.32
C ASN A 343 2.87 -1.95 -34.44
N ASN A 344 2.48 -0.73 -34.81
CA ASN A 344 2.76 0.46 -34.00
C ASN A 344 2.16 0.34 -32.59
N VAL A 345 0.85 0.09 -32.47
CA VAL A 345 0.19 -0.04 -31.17
C VAL A 345 0.76 -1.21 -30.34
N THR A 346 1.19 -2.29 -31.00
CA THR A 346 1.86 -3.43 -30.35
C THR A 346 3.22 -3.02 -29.78
N ASP A 347 4.01 -2.24 -30.53
CA ASP A 347 5.33 -1.78 -30.11
C ASP A 347 5.25 -0.69 -29.03
N ALA A 348 4.29 0.23 -29.14
CA ALA A 348 3.93 1.18 -28.09
C ALA A 348 3.53 0.44 -26.79
N HIS A 349 2.64 -0.56 -26.87
CA HIS A 349 2.25 -1.36 -25.72
C HIS A 349 3.44 -2.11 -25.09
N LYS A 350 4.37 -2.66 -25.88
CA LYS A 350 5.61 -3.26 -25.34
C LYS A 350 6.48 -2.23 -24.62
N LEU A 351 6.60 -1.02 -25.16
CA LEU A 351 7.38 0.06 -24.54
C LEU A 351 6.77 0.49 -23.20
N LEU A 352 5.44 0.64 -23.14
CA LEU A 352 4.69 0.89 -21.92
C LEU A 352 4.94 -0.20 -20.87
N ARG A 353 4.78 -1.47 -21.25
CA ARG A 353 4.92 -2.62 -20.33
C ARG A 353 6.34 -2.81 -19.81
N ASN A 354 7.35 -2.64 -20.67
CA ASN A 354 8.72 -3.03 -20.35
C ASN A 354 9.57 -1.88 -19.79
N LYS A 355 9.33 -0.63 -20.20
CA LYS A 355 10.13 0.53 -19.80
C LYS A 355 9.36 1.46 -18.87
N PHE A 356 8.22 1.98 -19.30
CA PHE A 356 7.52 3.04 -18.56
C PHE A 356 6.84 2.52 -17.30
N TRP A 357 6.20 1.36 -17.38
CA TRP A 357 5.49 0.78 -16.25
C TRP A 357 6.39 0.48 -15.04
N PRO A 358 7.53 -0.24 -15.19
CA PRO A 358 8.44 -0.48 -14.07
C PRO A 358 9.05 0.81 -13.51
N SER A 359 9.33 1.79 -14.38
CA SER A 359 9.89 3.09 -13.98
C SER A 359 8.91 3.86 -13.09
N VAL A 360 7.64 3.97 -13.51
CA VAL A 360 6.59 4.64 -12.73
C VAL A 360 6.36 3.95 -11.38
N GLN A 361 6.33 2.62 -11.34
CA GLN A 361 6.22 1.87 -10.08
C GLN A 361 7.41 2.13 -9.14
N SER A 362 8.63 2.16 -9.70
CA SER A 362 9.85 2.48 -8.95
C SER A 362 9.80 3.89 -8.36
N TRP A 363 9.38 4.88 -9.14
CA TRP A 363 9.26 6.27 -8.66
C TRP A 363 8.27 6.41 -7.51
N ILE A 364 7.07 5.82 -7.63
CA ILE A 364 6.07 5.80 -6.56
C ILE A 364 6.68 5.19 -5.29
N GLN A 365 7.35 4.03 -5.40
CA GLN A 365 7.97 3.37 -4.26
C GLN A 365 9.07 4.23 -3.60
N LEU A 366 9.89 4.91 -4.41
CA LEU A 366 10.96 5.78 -3.91
C LEU A 366 10.40 7.04 -3.22
N PHE A 367 9.37 7.66 -3.76
CA PHE A 367 8.70 8.80 -3.13
C PHE A 367 8.05 8.40 -1.80
N THR A 368 7.33 7.28 -1.74
CA THR A 368 6.72 6.79 -0.50
C THR A 368 7.78 6.45 0.55
N ARG A 369 8.87 5.78 0.19
CA ARG A 369 9.98 5.45 1.11
C ARG A 369 10.74 6.67 1.60
N ALA A 370 10.82 7.72 0.81
CA ALA A 370 11.42 8.99 1.20
C ALA A 370 10.49 9.90 2.01
N GLY A 371 9.22 9.50 2.22
CA GLY A 371 8.21 10.31 2.92
C GLY A 371 7.75 11.53 2.12
N ILE A 372 7.89 11.49 0.79
CA ILE A 372 7.49 12.58 -0.12
C ILE A 372 6.03 12.36 -0.52
N ASN A 373 5.13 13.17 0.02
CA ASN A 373 3.68 13.12 -0.23
C ASN A 373 3.16 14.40 -0.90
N ASP A 374 3.96 14.99 -1.79
CA ASP A 374 3.64 16.22 -2.50
C ASP A 374 3.16 15.94 -3.94
N ASP A 375 3.16 16.99 -4.77
CA ASP A 375 2.72 16.94 -6.16
C ASP A 375 3.50 15.92 -7.00
N ARG A 376 4.75 15.59 -6.64
CA ARG A 376 5.57 14.61 -7.37
C ARG A 376 4.98 13.21 -7.29
N LEU A 377 4.54 12.83 -6.09
CA LEU A 377 3.86 11.55 -5.89
C LEU A 377 2.52 11.53 -6.62
N ARG A 378 1.77 12.64 -6.61
CA ARG A 378 0.51 12.76 -7.35
C ARG A 378 0.73 12.58 -8.86
N CYS A 379 1.70 13.28 -9.45
CA CYS A 379 2.05 13.16 -10.86
C CYS A 379 2.45 11.72 -11.24
N ALA A 380 3.23 11.04 -10.40
CA ALA A 380 3.61 9.65 -10.64
C ALA A 380 2.40 8.70 -10.62
N ILE A 381 1.43 8.94 -9.72
CA ILE A 381 0.18 8.18 -9.66
C ILE A 381 -0.69 8.47 -10.90
N ASP A 382 -0.78 9.72 -11.34
CA ASP A 382 -1.54 10.08 -12.54
C ASP A 382 -0.95 9.42 -13.80
N LEU A 383 0.38 9.38 -13.92
CA LEU A 383 1.06 8.64 -14.99
C LEU A 383 0.75 7.14 -14.93
N LYS A 384 0.74 6.54 -13.73
CA LYS A 384 0.35 5.14 -13.54
C LYS A 384 -1.07 4.88 -14.06
N ASN A 385 -2.02 5.75 -13.70
CA ASN A 385 -3.42 5.60 -14.09
C ASN A 385 -3.62 5.76 -15.62
N LYS A 386 -2.91 6.70 -16.25
CA LYS A 386 -2.90 6.87 -17.70
C LYS A 386 -2.35 5.63 -18.42
N LEU A 387 -1.22 5.08 -17.94
CA LEU A 387 -0.64 3.85 -18.46
C LEU A 387 -1.57 2.64 -18.30
N GLU A 388 -2.20 2.47 -17.14
CA GLU A 388 -3.19 1.40 -16.91
C GLU A 388 -4.38 1.50 -17.86
N THR A 389 -4.92 2.71 -18.03
CA THR A 389 -6.06 2.96 -18.92
C THR A 389 -5.73 2.59 -20.37
N ALA A 390 -4.56 3.03 -20.85
CA ALA A 390 -4.12 2.74 -22.21
C ALA A 390 -3.86 1.24 -22.42
N MET A 391 -3.22 0.56 -21.46
CA MET A 391 -3.01 -0.89 -21.50
C MET A 391 -4.33 -1.67 -21.42
N LYS A 392 -5.33 -1.16 -20.69
CA LYS A 392 -6.67 -1.76 -20.63
C LYS A 392 -7.36 -1.65 -21.99
N LYS A 393 -7.39 -0.45 -22.60
CA LYS A 393 -7.91 -0.25 -23.97
C LYS A 393 -7.27 -1.21 -24.98
N TYR A 394 -5.95 -1.37 -24.94
CA TYR A 394 -5.24 -2.33 -25.81
C TYR A 394 -5.72 -3.78 -25.63
N LYS A 395 -5.97 -4.21 -24.39
CA LYS A 395 -6.49 -5.56 -24.10
C LYS A 395 -7.91 -5.73 -24.59
N ASP A 396 -8.75 -4.71 -24.39
CA ASP A 396 -10.18 -4.75 -24.74
C ASP A 396 -10.39 -4.85 -26.26
N MET A 397 -9.43 -4.39 -27.08
CA MET A 397 -9.47 -4.49 -28.55
C MET A 397 -9.24 -5.91 -29.12
N ASN A 398 -8.81 -6.88 -28.30
CA ASN A 398 -8.61 -8.29 -28.69
C ASN A 398 -8.01 -8.50 -30.09
N ILE A 399 -6.88 -7.84 -30.38
CA ILE A 399 -6.25 -7.88 -31.70
C ILE A 399 -5.78 -9.30 -32.02
N SER A 400 -6.25 -9.83 -33.15
CA SER A 400 -5.86 -11.13 -33.68
C SER A 400 -4.82 -10.99 -34.79
N PHE A 401 -3.67 -11.65 -34.59
CA PHE A 401 -2.52 -11.57 -35.49
C PHE A 401 -2.58 -12.66 -36.57
N LYS A 402 -2.19 -12.33 -37.79
CA LYS A 402 -1.95 -13.33 -38.83
C LYS A 402 -0.68 -14.12 -38.52
N ALA A 403 -0.71 -15.42 -38.75
CA ALA A 403 0.43 -16.30 -38.54
C ALA A 403 1.60 -15.90 -39.46
N ARG A 404 2.63 -15.22 -38.91
CA ARG A 404 3.85 -14.89 -39.66
C ARG A 404 4.62 -16.18 -39.95
N LYS A 405 4.64 -16.63 -41.21
CA LYS A 405 5.61 -17.64 -41.68
C LYS A 405 7.01 -17.03 -41.56
N ARG A 406 7.75 -17.40 -40.51
CA ARG A 406 9.17 -17.04 -40.37
C ARG A 406 9.95 -17.73 -41.50
N GLN A 407 10.27 -16.99 -42.56
CA GLN A 407 11.24 -17.43 -43.55
C GLN A 407 12.64 -17.19 -42.96
N VAL A 408 13.16 -18.16 -42.23
CA VAL A 408 14.55 -18.15 -41.75
C VAL A 408 15.45 -18.35 -42.96
N GLY A 409 15.89 -17.25 -43.56
CA GLY A 409 16.95 -17.23 -44.57
C GLY A 409 18.29 -17.55 -43.90
N MET A 410 18.65 -18.83 -43.85
CA MET A 410 19.95 -19.30 -43.39
C MET A 410 21.02 -18.93 -44.42
N LYS A 411 21.59 -17.71 -44.32
CA LYS A 411 22.84 -17.37 -45.02
C LYS A 411 23.97 -18.16 -44.37
N ARG A 412 24.37 -19.28 -45.00
CA ARG A 412 25.62 -19.99 -44.71
C ARG A 412 26.78 -19.12 -45.20
N ASN A 413 27.44 -18.41 -44.29
CA ASN A 413 28.79 -17.94 -44.55
C ASN A 413 29.76 -19.10 -44.31
N SER A 414 30.29 -19.61 -45.41
CA SER A 414 31.44 -20.50 -45.43
C SER A 414 32.67 -19.71 -45.00
N ILE A 415 33.20 -19.99 -43.82
CA ILE A 415 34.59 -19.66 -43.47
C ILE A 415 35.23 -20.95 -43.00
N ASN A 416 36.13 -21.43 -43.85
CA ASN A 416 37.07 -22.50 -43.61
C ASN A 416 37.92 -22.21 -42.37
N GLY A 417 38.18 -23.26 -41.59
CA GLY A 417 39.50 -23.45 -40.98
C GLY A 417 39.53 -23.59 -39.47
N VAL A 418 40.00 -24.77 -39.07
CA VAL A 418 40.77 -25.05 -37.85
C VAL A 418 39.99 -25.54 -36.62
N VAL A 419 39.76 -26.86 -36.63
CA VAL A 419 40.26 -27.86 -35.64
C VAL A 419 39.77 -27.79 -34.18
N LEU A 420 38.97 -28.82 -33.85
CA LEU A 420 38.91 -29.64 -32.63
C LEU A 420 38.97 -28.96 -31.24
N MET A 421 37.90 -29.19 -30.45
CA MET A 421 37.94 -30.27 -29.45
C MET A 421 36.53 -30.65 -28.96
N ARG A 422 36.33 -31.96 -28.87
CA ARG A 422 35.19 -32.66 -28.25
C ARG A 422 35.01 -32.20 -26.80
N TYR A 423 33.77 -31.97 -26.38
CA TYR A 423 33.31 -32.46 -25.08
C TYR A 423 31.91 -33.09 -25.20
N HIS A 424 31.90 -34.32 -24.72
CA HIS A 424 30.83 -35.29 -24.69
C HIS A 424 29.86 -34.90 -23.57
N TRP A 425 28.59 -34.65 -23.88
CA TRP A 425 27.53 -34.67 -22.87
C TRP A 425 26.95 -36.08 -22.85
N SER A 426 27.31 -36.84 -21.82
CA SER A 426 26.66 -38.09 -21.46
C SER A 426 25.33 -37.76 -20.78
N GLU A 427 24.30 -38.35 -21.34
CA GLU A 427 22.94 -38.47 -20.84
C GLU A 427 22.90 -39.73 -19.97
N VAL A 428 22.60 -39.61 -18.67
CA VAL A 428 22.15 -40.73 -17.83
C VAL A 428 21.21 -40.19 -16.75
N ASP A 429 19.96 -40.68 -16.83
CA ASP A 429 18.88 -40.86 -15.86
C ASP A 429 18.33 -39.69 -15.02
#